data_AF-A0A7W9GES0-F1
#
_entry.id   AF-A0A7W9GES0-F1
#
_cell.length_a   1.000
_cell.length_b   1.000
_cell.length_c   1.000
_cell.angle_alpha   90.00
_cell.angle_beta   90.00
_cell.angle_gamma   90.00
#
_symmetry.space_group_name_H-M   'P 1'
#
loop_
_entity.id
_entity.type
_entity.pdbx_description
1 polymer ?
#
loop_
_entity_poly.entity_id
_entity_poly.type
_entity_poly.pdbx_seq_one_letter_code
_entity_poly.pdbx_strand_id
1 'polypeptide(L)'
;MRRYRNGKVAAVLAVVYAALVLVLGVISLVILLTVRDPILLTGVALIAVTFPLGWLIWWGWHLVPPQIENPVLLTVVLAGAGLLQAWLIWRIFRGRPVPGDAL
;
A
#
# COMPACT_ATOMS: atom_id res chain seq x y z
N MET A 1 -13.55 -24.93 3.71
CA MET A 1 -12.61 -23.78 3.77
C MET A 1 -11.25 -24.32 4.18
N ARG A 2 -10.26 -24.34 3.27
CA ARG A 2 -8.94 -24.95 3.53
C ARG A 2 -8.23 -24.23 4.68
N ARG A 3 -7.88 -24.95 5.75
CA ARG A 3 -7.12 -24.38 6.87
C ARG A 3 -5.67 -24.19 6.45
N TYR A 4 -5.19 -22.95 6.56
CA TYR A 4 -3.79 -22.58 6.37
C TYR A 4 -3.13 -22.43 7.73
N ARG A 5 -1.98 -23.09 7.95
CA ARG A 5 -1.29 -23.18 9.25
C ARG A 5 -1.02 -21.80 9.88
N ASN A 6 -0.70 -20.80 9.04
CA ASN A 6 -0.44 -19.42 9.46
C ASN A 6 -1.49 -18.42 8.92
N GLY A 7 -2.63 -18.91 8.44
CA GLY A 7 -3.61 -18.08 7.72
C GLY A 7 -4.18 -16.93 8.55
N LYS A 8 -4.36 -17.14 9.88
CA LYS A 8 -4.86 -16.09 10.78
C LYS A 8 -3.84 -14.97 11.00
N VAL A 9 -2.58 -15.32 11.28
CA VAL A 9 -1.51 -14.33 11.50
C VAL A 9 -1.22 -13.55 10.22
N ALA A 10 -1.15 -14.24 9.07
CA ALA A 10 -0.97 -13.59 7.78
C ALA A 10 -2.13 -12.65 7.42
N ALA A 11 -3.37 -13.01 7.77
CA ALA A 11 -4.53 -12.14 7.58
C ALA A 11 -4.47 -10.90 8.47
N VAL A 12 -4.15 -11.05 9.76
CA VAL A 12 -4.00 -9.91 10.68
C VAL A 12 -2.91 -8.96 10.21
N LEU A 13 -1.74 -9.49 9.82
CA LEU A 13 -0.62 -8.66 9.35
C LEU A 13 -1.00 -7.87 8.10
N ALA A 14 -1.67 -8.52 7.14
CA ALA A 14 -2.09 -7.88 5.89
C ALA A 14 -3.18 -6.83 6.12
N VAL A 15 -4.13 -7.08 7.02
CA VAL A 15 -5.18 -6.12 7.39
C VAL A 15 -4.58 -4.91 8.10
N VAL A 16 -3.66 -5.12 9.04
CA VAL A 16 -2.99 -4.02 9.76
C VAL A 16 -2.20 -3.16 8.76
N TYR A 17 -1.45 -3.79 7.85
CA TYR A 17 -0.70 -3.06 6.84
C TYR A 17 -1.62 -2.33 5.83
N ALA A 18 -2.70 -2.95 5.38
CA ALA A 18 -3.68 -2.31 4.51
C ALA A 18 -4.36 -1.11 5.19
N ALA A 19 -4.72 -1.25 6.47
CA ALA A 19 -5.30 -0.17 7.26
C ALA A 19 -4.31 1.00 7.40
N LEU A 20 -3.03 0.71 7.66
CA LEU A 20 -1.98 1.72 7.74
C LEU A 20 -1.85 2.51 6.42
N VAL A 21 -1.79 1.81 5.28
CA VAL A 21 -1.72 2.43 3.95
C VAL A 21 -2.94 3.29 3.66
N LEU A 22 -4.15 2.81 3.99
CA LEU A 22 -5.38 3.57 3.80
C LEU A 22 -5.43 4.82 4.68
N VAL A 23 -5.08 4.71 5.96
CA VAL A 23 -5.06 5.86 6.88
C VAL A 23 -4.08 6.92 6.38
N LEU A 24 -2.87 6.52 5.99
CA LEU A 24 -1.89 7.44 5.40
C LEU A 24 -2.39 8.05 4.09
N GLY A 25 -3.01 7.25 3.22
CA GLY A 25 -3.60 7.71 1.96
C GLY A 25 -4.66 8.77 2.18
N VAL A 26 -5.59 8.54 3.11
CA VAL A 26 -6.65 9.48 3.47
C VAL A 26 -6.06 10.76 4.08
N ILE A 27 -5.12 10.64 5.03
CA ILE A 27 -4.46 11.81 5.64
C ILE A 27 -3.77 12.65 4.57
N SER A 28 -3.03 12.03 3.65
CA SER A 28 -2.38 12.74 2.54
C SER A 28 -3.38 13.42 1.62
N LEU A 29 -4.51 12.76 1.30
CA LEU A 29 -5.56 13.35 0.47
C LEU A 29 -6.20 14.56 1.15
N VAL A 30 -6.53 14.46 2.44
CA VAL A 30 -7.08 15.57 3.22
C VAL A 30 -6.10 16.73 3.24
N ILE A 31 -4.82 16.50 3.51
CA ILE A 31 -3.82 17.58 3.54
C ILE A 31 -3.69 18.25 2.17
N LEU A 32 -3.61 17.46 1.09
CA LEU A 32 -3.53 17.96 -0.29
C LEU A 32 -4.74 18.82 -0.68
N LEU A 33 -5.93 18.46 -0.20
CA LEU A 33 -7.18 19.15 -0.55
C LEU A 33 -7.50 20.34 0.37
N THR A 34 -6.90 20.39 1.57
CA THR A 34 -7.26 21.39 2.61
C THR A 34 -6.16 22.41 2.87
N VAL A 35 -4.89 22.07 2.59
CA VAL A 35 -3.73 22.92 2.87
C VAL A 35 -3.17 23.49 1.56
N ARG A 36 -3.03 24.82 1.48
CA ARG A 36 -2.54 25.52 0.28
C ARG A 36 -1.09 25.19 -0.07
N ASP A 37 -0.27 24.92 0.94
CA ASP A 37 1.12 24.46 0.83
C ASP A 37 1.25 23.10 1.52
N PRO A 38 0.80 22.01 0.89
CA PRO A 38 0.79 20.70 1.49
C PRO A 38 2.24 20.21 1.60
N ILE A 39 2.74 20.22 2.83
CA ILE A 39 4.10 19.84 3.18
C ILE A 39 4.46 18.45 2.61
N LEU A 40 5.63 18.36 1.98
CA LEU A 40 6.29 17.16 1.43
C LEU A 40 6.30 15.93 2.36
N LEU A 41 6.11 16.11 3.67
CA LEU A 41 6.25 15.08 4.71
C LEU A 41 5.27 13.92 4.57
N THR A 42 3.99 14.17 4.24
CA THR A 42 3.00 13.08 4.18
C THR A 42 3.09 12.26 2.90
N GLY A 43 3.47 12.89 1.79
CA GLY A 43 3.84 12.19 0.55
C GLY A 43 5.07 11.31 0.73
N VAL A 44 6.12 11.83 1.37
CA VAL A 44 7.34 11.06 1.69
C VAL A 44 7.05 9.92 2.66
N ALA A 45 6.17 10.12 3.65
CA ALA A 45 5.74 9.05 4.55
C ALA A 45 5.02 7.90 3.80
N LEU A 46 4.16 8.23 2.83
CA LEU A 46 3.52 7.21 1.98
C LEU A 46 4.54 6.44 1.14
N ILE A 47 5.50 7.14 0.55
CA ILE A 47 6.58 6.54 -0.25
C ILE A 47 7.43 5.58 0.62
N ALA A 48 7.74 5.99 1.85
CA ALA A 48 8.50 5.17 2.79
C ALA A 48 7.71 3.92 3.21
N VAL A 49 6.41 4.05 3.53
CA VAL A 49 5.57 2.92 3.97
C VAL A 49 5.27 1.95 2.83
N THR A 50 5.23 2.44 1.58
CA THR A 50 5.05 1.62 0.38
C THR A 50 6.37 1.17 -0.25
N PHE A 51 7.50 1.36 0.43
CA PHE A 51 8.79 0.88 -0.05
C PHE A 51 8.76 -0.66 -0.26
N PRO A 52 9.34 -1.19 -1.35
CA PRO A 52 10.12 -0.51 -2.40
C PRO A 52 9.27 0.10 -3.53
N LEU A 53 7.99 -0.24 -3.67
CA LEU A 53 7.17 0.23 -4.78
C LEU A 53 6.96 1.74 -4.77
N GLY A 54 6.77 2.34 -3.59
CA GLY A 54 6.65 3.79 -3.45
C GLY A 54 7.88 4.54 -3.97
N TRP A 55 9.06 3.99 -3.74
CA TRP A 55 10.32 4.53 -4.26
C TRP A 55 10.40 4.42 -5.79
N LEU A 56 9.98 3.28 -6.34
CA LEU A 56 9.94 3.07 -7.79
C LEU A 56 8.94 4.03 -8.47
N ILE A 57 7.78 4.23 -7.85
CA ILE A 57 6.75 5.16 -8.30
C ILE A 57 7.28 6.59 -8.26
N TRP A 58 7.98 6.99 -7.18
CA TRP A 58 8.60 8.31 -7.09
C TRP A 58 9.63 8.55 -8.22
N TRP A 59 10.48 7.57 -8.48
CA TRP A 59 11.45 7.63 -9.58
C TRP A 59 10.75 7.71 -10.94
N GLY A 60 9.73 6.89 -11.17
CA GLY A 60 8.94 6.89 -12.41
C GLY A 60 8.12 8.16 -12.59
N TRP A 61 7.73 8.82 -11.50
CA TRP A 61 6.94 10.05 -11.54
C TRP A 61 7.69 11.20 -12.22
N HIS A 62 9.03 11.23 -12.13
CA HIS A 62 9.87 12.21 -12.82
C HIS A 62 9.85 12.05 -14.36
N LEU A 63 9.32 10.94 -14.86
CA LEU A 63 9.15 10.68 -16.30
C LEU A 63 7.73 11.00 -16.79
N VAL A 64 6.80 11.32 -15.87
CA VAL A 64 5.42 11.65 -16.21
C VAL A 64 5.36 13.09 -16.74
N PRO A 65 4.71 13.34 -17.90
CA PRO A 65 4.57 14.68 -18.43
C PRO A 65 3.91 15.63 -17.41
N PRO A 66 4.36 16.89 -17.29
CA PRO A 66 3.87 17.85 -16.29
C PRO A 66 2.36 18.10 -16.38
N GLN A 67 1.75 17.88 -17.55
CA GLN A 67 0.30 18.03 -17.74
C GLN A 67 -0.53 16.97 -16.97
N ILE A 68 0.13 15.92 -16.45
CA ILE A 68 -0.48 14.79 -15.73
C ILE A 68 0.07 14.70 -14.29
N GLU A 69 0.94 15.63 -13.87
CA GLU A 69 1.48 15.73 -12.51
C GLU A 69 0.42 16.21 -11.52
N ASN A 70 -0.58 15.36 -11.27
CA ASN A 70 -1.58 15.59 -10.25
C ASN A 70 -1.19 14.82 -8.97
N PRO A 71 -0.93 15.51 -7.85
CA PRO A 71 -0.52 14.87 -6.60
C PRO A 71 -1.60 13.94 -6.01
N VAL A 72 -2.87 14.14 -6.37
CA VAL A 72 -3.98 13.23 -6.03
C VAL A 72 -3.80 11.89 -6.73
N LEU A 73 -3.49 11.90 -8.02
CA LEU A 73 -3.22 10.69 -8.82
C LEU A 73 -2.03 9.92 -8.26
N LEU A 74 -0.95 10.61 -7.91
CA LEU A 74 0.22 9.99 -7.26
C LEU A 74 -0.17 9.29 -5.95
N THR A 75 -0.99 9.94 -5.12
CA THR A 75 -1.47 9.37 -3.85
C THR A 75 -2.29 8.09 -4.08
N VAL A 76 -3.16 8.09 -5.10
CA VAL A 76 -3.97 6.92 -5.46
C VAL A 76 -3.09 5.77 -5.95
N VAL A 77 -2.08 6.06 -6.79
CA VAL A 77 -1.14 5.05 -7.30
C VAL A 77 -0.31 4.43 -6.16
N LEU A 78 0.19 5.25 -5.23
CA LEU A 78 0.92 4.79 -4.06
C LEU A 78 0.04 3.94 -3.13
N ALA A 79 -1.20 4.37 -2.87
CA ALA A 79 -2.14 3.60 -2.07
C ALA A 79 -2.45 2.23 -2.73
N GLY A 80 -2.66 2.21 -4.04
CA GLY A 80 -2.84 0.98 -4.81
C GLY A 80 -1.64 0.03 -4.71
N ALA A 81 -0.42 0.56 -4.80
CA ALA A 81 0.81 -0.22 -4.62
C ALA A 81 0.93 -0.79 -3.20
N GLY A 82 0.62 -0.01 -2.17
CA GLY A 82 0.59 -0.47 -0.78
C GLY A 82 -0.44 -1.59 -0.56
N LEU A 83 -1.63 -1.50 -1.18
CA LEU A 83 -2.62 -2.59 -1.12
C LEU A 83 -2.14 -3.86 -1.83
N LEU A 84 -1.44 -3.72 -2.96
CA LEU A 84 -0.82 -4.85 -3.64
C LEU A 84 0.27 -5.52 -2.77
N GLN A 85 1.07 -4.72 -2.05
CA GLN A 85 2.03 -5.23 -1.07
C GLN A 85 1.34 -5.97 0.08
N ALA A 86 0.23 -5.43 0.61
CA ALA A 86 -0.58 -6.10 1.63
C ALA A 86 -1.05 -7.48 1.15
N TRP A 87 -1.53 -7.55 -0.09
CA TRP A 87 -1.95 -8.80 -0.71
C TRP A 87 -0.80 -9.78 -0.90
N LEU A 88 0.38 -9.31 -1.33
CA LEU A 88 1.58 -10.14 -1.46
C LEU A 88 2.04 -10.69 -0.11
N ILE A 89 2.04 -9.86 0.94
CA ILE A 89 2.35 -10.29 2.31
C ILE A 89 1.39 -11.41 2.72
N TRP A 90 0.09 -11.22 2.54
CA TRP A 90 -0.89 -12.28 2.81
C TRP A 90 -0.61 -13.55 1.99
N ARG A 91 -0.34 -13.41 0.70
CA ARG A 91 -0.15 -14.52 -0.24
C ARG A 91 1.10 -15.34 0.09
N ILE A 92 2.20 -14.69 0.47
CA ILE A 92 3.47 -15.33 0.82
C ILE A 92 3.37 -15.97 2.21
N PHE A 93 2.86 -15.23 3.20
CA PHE A 93 2.85 -15.69 4.59
C PHE A 93 1.72 -16.67 4.94
N ARG A 94 0.66 -16.79 4.12
CA ARG A 94 -0.39 -17.80 4.40
C ARG A 94 0.12 -19.24 4.34
N GLY A 95 1.28 -19.48 3.74
CA GLY A 95 1.92 -20.81 3.66
C GLY A 95 1.17 -21.79 2.74
N ARG A 96 1.68 -23.03 2.66
CA ARG A 96 1.03 -24.11 1.90
C ARG A 96 -0.27 -24.55 2.62
N PRO A 97 -1.30 -25.00 1.88
CA PRO A 97 -2.49 -25.59 2.49
C PRO A 97 -2.06 -26.80 3.34
N VAL A 98 -2.62 -26.92 4.56
CA VAL A 98 -2.32 -28.06 5.45
C VAL A 98 -2.79 -29.34 4.73
N PRO A 99 -1.91 -30.32 4.49
CA PRO A 99 -2.32 -31.62 3.97
C PRO A 99 -3.07 -32.34 5.10
N GLY A 100 -4.38 -32.46 4.95
CA GLY A 100 -5.29 -33.00 5.95
C GLY A 100 -6.76 -32.75 5.60
N ASP A 101 -7.04 -31.70 4.82
CA ASP A 101 -8.37 -31.39 4.26
C ASP A 101 -8.48 -31.79 2.77
N ALA A 102 -7.71 -32.80 2.34
CA ALA A 102 -7.80 -33.39 1.01
C ALA A 102 -8.31 -34.83 1.16
N LEU A 103 -9.55 -34.94 1.62
CA LEU A 103 -10.42 -36.07 1.31
C LEU A 103 -11.42 -35.58 0.26
#